data_AF-A0A848WK14-F1
#
_entry.id   AF-A0A848WK14-F1
#
_cell.length_a   1.000
_cell.length_b   1.000
_cell.length_c   1.000
_cell.angle_alpha   90.00
_cell.angle_beta   90.00
_cell.angle_gamma   90.00
#
_symmetry.space_group_name_H-M   'P 1'
#
loop_
_entity.id
_entity.type
_entity.pdbx_description
1 polymer ?
#
loop_
_entity_poly.entity_id
_entity_poly.type
_entity_poly.pdbx_seq_one_letter_code
_entity_poly.pdbx_strand_id
1 'polypeptide(L)'
;MSAFSRLAAQWPGPDAELRVLAASGQLGLGIPKKAFQAGVARNPHVIAADMGSIDPGPVYLGSGQMAASPMMAKRDLGLVLKAARDLNVPLLIGSAGTAGGAPHLVEVENLLRQVAGELGLSFKLATITADVPQALVRSAAADGHLASIGPIKAHIDD
;
A
#
# COMPACT_ATOMS: atom_id res chain seq x y z
N MET A 1 -8.14 -21.28 3.63
CA MET A 1 -8.08 -20.17 4.61
C MET A 1 -7.11 -19.09 4.09
N SER A 2 -7.39 -17.78 4.27
CA SER A 2 -6.46 -16.71 3.86
C SER A 2 -5.26 -16.60 4.82
N ALA A 3 -4.19 -15.90 4.42
CA ALA A 3 -3.06 -15.65 5.32
C ALA A 3 -3.48 -14.82 6.54
N PHE A 4 -4.33 -13.81 6.35
CA PHE A 4 -4.88 -12.99 7.43
C PHE A 4 -5.69 -13.82 8.43
N SER A 5 -6.57 -14.71 7.95
CA SER A 5 -7.34 -15.59 8.85
C SER A 5 -6.46 -16.55 9.63
N ARG A 6 -5.37 -17.05 9.04
CA ARG A 6 -4.40 -17.89 9.76
C ARG A 6 -3.66 -17.10 10.84
N LEU A 7 -3.18 -15.90 10.52
CA LEU A 7 -2.52 -15.03 11.48
C LEU A 7 -3.46 -14.72 12.65
N ALA A 8 -4.71 -14.31 12.37
CA ALA A 8 -5.69 -14.02 13.40
C ALA A 8 -6.01 -15.24 14.29
N ALA A 9 -6.03 -16.45 13.73
CA ALA A 9 -6.29 -17.67 14.50
C ALA A 9 -5.10 -18.15 15.33
N GLN A 10 -3.86 -17.79 14.95
CA GLN A 10 -2.63 -18.24 15.60
C GLN A 10 -2.05 -17.19 16.55
N TRP A 11 -2.39 -15.91 16.37
CA TRP A 11 -1.86 -14.84 17.19
C TRP A 11 -2.49 -14.88 18.60
N PRO A 12 -1.70 -14.92 19.69
CA PRO A 12 -2.23 -15.17 21.04
C PRO A 12 -3.10 -14.04 21.61
N GLY A 13 -3.10 -12.85 21.01
CA GLY A 13 -3.85 -11.69 21.47
C GLY A 13 -3.01 -10.42 21.49
N PRO A 14 -3.60 -9.28 21.90
CA PRO A 14 -2.99 -7.95 21.82
C PRO A 14 -1.73 -7.78 22.69
N ASP A 15 -1.58 -8.59 23.74
CA ASP A 15 -0.41 -8.57 24.62
C ASP A 15 0.80 -9.33 24.02
N ALA A 16 0.60 -10.07 22.93
CA ALA A 16 1.66 -10.79 22.24
C ALA A 16 2.31 -9.94 21.14
N GLU A 17 3.61 -10.14 20.90
CA GLU A 17 4.34 -9.42 19.87
C GLU A 17 3.71 -9.59 18.47
N LEU A 18 3.46 -8.48 17.79
CA LEU A 18 3.12 -8.44 16.37
C LEU A 18 4.24 -7.76 15.58
N ARG A 19 5.03 -8.55 14.85
CA ARG A 19 6.12 -8.04 14.00
C ARG A 19 5.59 -7.66 12.63
N VAL A 20 5.68 -6.38 12.27
CA VAL A 20 5.31 -5.88 10.95
C VAL A 20 6.55 -5.37 10.23
N LEU A 21 6.82 -5.90 9.04
CA LEU A 21 7.83 -5.33 8.16
C LEU A 21 7.18 -4.27 7.26
N ALA A 22 7.41 -3.00 7.57
CA ALA A 22 7.09 -1.89 6.67
C ALA A 22 8.17 -1.83 5.56
N ALA A 23 7.89 -2.46 4.42
CA ALA A 23 8.86 -2.67 3.35
C ALA A 23 9.16 -1.39 2.54
N SER A 24 8.18 -0.49 2.42
CA SER A 24 8.34 0.83 1.80
C SER A 24 7.21 1.77 2.23
N GLY A 25 7.50 3.08 2.27
CA GLY A 25 6.47 4.12 2.32
C GLY A 25 5.82 4.41 0.96
N GLN A 26 6.45 3.98 -0.15
CA GLN A 26 5.84 3.98 -1.47
C GLN A 26 6.51 2.92 -2.36
N LEU A 27 5.79 1.87 -2.76
CA LEU A 27 6.24 0.94 -3.78
C LEU A 27 6.32 1.63 -5.15
N GLY A 28 7.31 1.26 -5.95
CA GLY A 28 7.56 1.85 -7.27
C GLY A 28 8.61 2.97 -7.27
N LEU A 29 9.12 3.37 -6.10
CA LEU A 29 10.31 4.23 -5.97
C LEU A 29 11.57 3.46 -5.54
N GLY A 30 11.42 2.17 -5.27
CA GLY A 30 12.52 1.27 -5.00
C GLY A 30 12.70 0.93 -3.53
N ILE A 31 12.59 -0.37 -3.22
CA ILE A 31 12.96 -0.93 -1.92
C ILE A 31 14.49 -1.15 -1.82
N PRO A 32 15.16 -0.63 -0.77
CA PRO A 32 16.57 -0.96 -0.50
C PRO A 32 16.74 -2.44 -0.13
N LYS A 33 17.24 -3.26 -1.07
CA LYS A 33 17.28 -4.74 -0.93
C LYS A 33 17.95 -5.24 0.35
N LYS A 34 19.08 -4.65 0.77
CA LYS A 34 19.80 -5.07 1.99
C LYS A 34 18.95 -4.87 3.25
N ALA A 35 18.30 -3.71 3.37
CA ALA A 35 17.41 -3.41 4.51
C ALA A 35 16.19 -4.33 4.49
N PHE A 36 15.59 -4.53 3.31
CA PHE A 36 14.46 -5.44 3.14
C PHE A 36 14.80 -6.88 3.55
N GLN A 37 15.93 -7.41 3.10
CA GLN A 37 16.39 -8.76 3.46
C GLN A 37 16.65 -8.89 4.96
N ALA A 38 17.27 -7.89 5.59
CA ALA A 38 17.46 -7.87 7.04
C ALA A 38 16.12 -7.84 7.80
N GLY A 39 15.13 -7.13 7.28
CA GLY A 39 13.76 -7.12 7.82
C GLY A 39 13.06 -8.46 7.68
N VAL A 40 13.13 -9.09 6.50
CA VAL A 40 12.56 -10.43 6.23
C VAL A 40 13.19 -11.49 7.14
N ALA A 41 14.51 -11.43 7.38
CA ALA A 41 15.23 -12.35 8.25
C ALA A 41 14.77 -12.31 9.72
N ARG A 42 14.05 -11.26 10.14
CA ARG A 42 13.45 -11.15 11.48
C ARG A 42 12.09 -11.85 11.61
N ASN A 43 11.68 -12.64 10.60
CA ASN A 43 10.42 -13.40 10.59
C ASN A 43 9.20 -12.55 10.95
N PRO A 44 8.89 -11.50 10.17
CA PRO A 44 7.71 -10.67 10.42
C PRO A 44 6.44 -11.50 10.32
N HIS A 45 5.42 -11.17 11.11
CA HIS A 45 4.09 -11.77 11.05
C HIS A 45 3.26 -11.19 9.88
N VAL A 46 3.60 -9.99 9.41
CA VAL A 46 2.98 -9.31 8.25
C VAL A 46 4.06 -8.54 7.50
N ILE A 47 4.03 -8.58 6.16
CA ILE A 47 4.74 -7.61 5.32
C ILE A 47 3.73 -6.56 4.87
N ALA A 48 4.03 -5.29 5.12
CA ALA A 48 3.19 -4.16 4.77
C ALA A 48 3.96 -3.13 3.94
N ALA A 49 3.28 -2.42 3.06
CA ALA A 49 3.82 -1.27 2.37
C ALA A 49 2.71 -0.31 1.95
N ASP A 50 3.04 0.95 1.77
CA ASP A 50 2.21 1.88 1.01
C ASP A 50 2.69 1.94 -0.44
N MET A 51 1.80 2.32 -1.34
CA MET A 51 2.10 2.57 -2.76
C MET A 51 1.51 3.89 -3.27
N GLY A 52 0.72 4.59 -2.45
CA GLY A 52 0.24 5.93 -2.72
C GLY A 52 1.17 7.04 -2.21
N SER A 53 0.97 8.24 -2.73
CA SER A 53 1.57 9.50 -2.29
C SER A 53 0.76 10.68 -2.81
N ILE A 54 0.78 11.78 -2.05
CA ILE A 54 0.22 13.09 -2.44
C ILE A 54 1.29 14.05 -3.02
N ASP A 55 2.56 13.66 -2.97
CA ASP A 55 3.70 14.46 -3.43
C ASP A 55 3.81 14.62 -4.96
N PRO A 56 3.32 13.69 -5.82
CA PRO A 56 3.45 13.80 -7.28
C PRO A 56 2.73 15.00 -7.92
N GLY A 57 1.97 15.78 -7.13
CA GLY A 57 1.31 16.99 -7.57
C GLY A 57 -0.02 16.74 -8.30
N PRO A 58 -0.74 17.83 -8.63
CA PRO A 58 -2.16 17.77 -8.98
C PRO A 58 -2.45 17.00 -10.28
N VAL A 59 -1.49 16.94 -11.21
CA VAL A 59 -1.67 16.21 -12.48
C VAL A 59 -1.88 14.74 -12.22
N TYR A 60 -0.95 14.08 -11.54
CA TYR A 60 -1.05 12.65 -11.24
C TYR A 60 -2.16 12.35 -10.23
N LEU A 61 -2.39 13.25 -9.26
CA LEU A 61 -3.46 13.06 -8.30
C LEU A 61 -4.86 13.13 -8.93
N GLY A 62 -5.03 13.95 -9.96
CA GLY A 62 -6.31 14.14 -10.65
C GLY A 62 -6.52 13.27 -11.88
N SER A 63 -5.45 12.72 -12.49
CA SER A 63 -5.55 12.00 -13.77
C SER A 63 -5.93 10.53 -13.64
N GLY A 64 -5.83 9.95 -12.44
CA GLY A 64 -6.00 8.50 -12.24
C GLY A 64 -4.84 7.67 -12.79
N GLN A 65 -3.69 8.29 -13.06
CA GLN A 65 -2.51 7.63 -13.60
C GLN A 65 -1.45 7.40 -12.52
N MET A 66 -0.73 6.29 -12.66
CA MET A 66 0.43 6.00 -11.82
C MET A 66 1.56 7.02 -12.07
N ALA A 67 2.04 7.68 -11.01
CA ALA A 67 3.26 8.48 -11.05
C ALA A 67 4.51 7.59 -11.16
N ALA A 68 4.50 6.44 -10.48
CA ALA A 68 5.59 5.47 -10.57
C ALA A 68 5.57 4.73 -11.91
N SER A 69 6.75 4.48 -12.47
CA SER A 69 6.90 3.65 -13.66
C SER A 69 6.33 2.23 -13.43
N PRO A 70 5.58 1.65 -14.38
CA PRO A 70 5.09 0.28 -14.27
C PRO A 70 6.20 -0.75 -14.00
N MET A 71 7.39 -0.56 -14.60
CA MET A 71 8.54 -1.46 -14.39
C MET A 71 9.00 -1.46 -12.93
N MET A 72 9.13 -0.27 -12.33
CA MET A 72 9.56 -0.12 -10.94
C MET A 72 8.48 -0.62 -9.97
N ALA A 73 7.21 -0.34 -10.26
CA ALA A 73 6.07 -0.86 -9.51
C ALA A 73 6.08 -2.40 -9.49
N LYS A 74 6.20 -3.05 -10.66
CA LYS A 74 6.30 -4.52 -10.77
C LYS A 74 7.48 -5.08 -9.98
N ARG A 75 8.65 -4.43 -10.07
CA ARG A 75 9.85 -4.85 -9.34
C ARG A 75 9.60 -4.88 -7.83
N ASP A 76 9.05 -3.80 -7.28
CA ASP A 76 8.80 -3.69 -5.83
C ASP A 76 7.66 -4.59 -5.36
N LEU A 77 6.55 -4.66 -6.12
CA LEU A 77 5.45 -5.61 -5.88
C LEU A 77 5.96 -7.05 -5.88
N GLY A 78 6.84 -7.40 -6.81
CA GLY A 78 7.48 -8.71 -6.89
C GLY A 78 8.30 -9.04 -5.64
N LEU A 79 9.09 -8.09 -5.14
CA LEU A 79 9.88 -8.29 -3.92
C LEU A 79 9.00 -8.59 -2.71
N VAL A 80 7.97 -7.77 -2.46
CA VAL A 80 7.11 -7.94 -1.28
C VAL A 80 6.18 -9.14 -1.41
N LEU A 81 5.64 -9.42 -2.61
CA LEU A 81 4.78 -10.58 -2.85
C LEU A 81 5.57 -11.88 -2.69
N LYS A 82 6.75 -11.98 -3.31
CA LYS A 82 7.63 -13.16 -3.19
C LYS A 82 7.94 -13.43 -1.72
N ALA A 83 8.40 -12.43 -0.98
CA ALA A 83 8.76 -12.59 0.44
C ALA A 83 7.57 -13.00 1.31
N ALA A 84 6.39 -12.40 1.08
CA ALA A 84 5.18 -12.75 1.84
C ALA A 84 4.74 -14.19 1.55
N ARG A 85 4.87 -14.67 0.31
CA ARG A 85 4.58 -16.07 -0.06
C ARG A 85 5.61 -17.04 0.51
N ASP A 86 6.89 -16.71 0.46
CA ASP A 86 7.97 -17.55 0.99
C ASP A 86 7.85 -17.73 2.51
N LEU A 87 7.52 -16.66 3.25
CA LEU A 87 7.26 -16.72 4.70
C LEU A 87 5.84 -17.22 5.06
N ASN A 88 4.97 -17.36 4.06
CA ASN A 88 3.54 -17.70 4.22
C ASN A 88 2.75 -16.74 5.13
N VAL A 89 3.12 -15.45 5.12
CA VAL A 89 2.49 -14.36 5.89
C VAL A 89 1.63 -13.46 5.01
N PRO A 90 0.73 -12.64 5.59
CA PRO A 90 -0.03 -11.68 4.83
C PRO A 90 0.86 -10.59 4.20
N LEU A 91 0.48 -10.16 3.00
CA LEU A 91 0.93 -8.91 2.39
C LEU A 91 -0.21 -7.89 2.49
N LEU A 92 0.07 -6.74 3.08
CA LEU A 92 -0.84 -5.60 3.14
C LEU A 92 -0.27 -4.45 2.31
N ILE A 93 -1.01 -4.01 1.30
CA ILE A 93 -0.74 -2.74 0.62
C ILE A 93 -1.78 -1.77 1.17
N GLY A 94 -1.33 -0.67 1.77
CA GLY A 94 -2.20 0.38 2.29
C GLY A 94 -2.87 1.13 1.14
N SER A 95 -2.39 2.33 0.84
CA SER A 95 -2.81 3.06 -0.35
C SER A 95 -2.27 2.41 -1.63
N ALA A 96 -3.13 2.19 -2.62
CA ALA A 96 -2.77 1.56 -3.88
C ALA A 96 -2.48 2.60 -4.95
N GLY A 97 -1.21 2.94 -5.14
CA GLY A 97 -0.71 3.73 -6.27
C GLY A 97 -1.10 5.22 -6.24
N THR A 98 -0.13 6.12 -6.29
CA THR A 98 -0.35 7.58 -6.45
C THR A 98 -1.47 8.09 -5.53
N ALA A 99 -2.62 8.54 -6.04
CA ALA A 99 -3.69 9.08 -5.17
C ALA A 99 -4.49 8.01 -4.40
N GLY A 100 -4.30 6.72 -4.69
CA GLY A 100 -5.04 5.63 -4.03
C GLY A 100 -6.48 5.45 -4.49
N GLY A 101 -6.96 6.25 -5.45
CA GLY A 101 -8.32 6.12 -6.02
C GLY A 101 -8.52 4.85 -6.84
N ALA A 102 -9.79 4.53 -7.15
CA ALA A 102 -10.20 3.30 -7.84
C ALA A 102 -9.40 2.97 -9.12
N PRO A 103 -9.08 3.93 -10.02
CA PRO A 103 -8.25 3.62 -11.20
C PRO A 103 -6.85 3.10 -10.84
N HIS A 104 -6.24 3.65 -9.78
CA HIS A 104 -4.92 3.23 -9.32
C HIS A 104 -4.99 1.84 -8.68
N LEU A 105 -6.04 1.56 -7.90
CA LEU A 105 -6.25 0.23 -7.31
C LEU A 105 -6.37 -0.86 -8.38
N VAL A 106 -7.11 -0.59 -9.46
CA VAL A 106 -7.25 -1.50 -10.61
C VAL A 106 -5.89 -1.73 -11.28
N GLU A 107 -5.10 -0.68 -11.50
CA GLU A 107 -3.77 -0.80 -12.10
C GLU A 107 -2.81 -1.61 -11.22
N VAL A 108 -2.76 -1.34 -9.91
CA VAL A 108 -1.94 -2.08 -8.96
C VAL A 108 -2.36 -3.55 -8.87
N GLU A 109 -3.67 -3.84 -8.87
CA GLU A 109 -4.18 -5.20 -8.95
C GLU A 109 -3.69 -5.92 -10.22
N ASN A 110 -3.78 -5.27 -11.38
CA ASN A 110 -3.31 -5.83 -12.64
C ASN A 110 -1.81 -6.14 -12.60
N LEU A 111 -0.99 -5.21 -12.12
CA LEU A 111 0.45 -5.42 -11.99
C LEU A 111 0.77 -6.56 -11.00
N LEU A 112 0.05 -6.64 -9.88
CA LEU A 112 0.23 -7.71 -8.91
C LEU A 112 -0.13 -9.09 -9.50
N ARG A 113 -1.20 -9.17 -10.31
CA ARG A 113 -1.59 -10.39 -11.03
C ARG A 113 -0.56 -10.80 -12.08
N GLN A 114 0.01 -9.85 -12.82
CA GLN A 114 1.10 -10.13 -13.76
C GLN A 114 2.33 -10.71 -13.04
N VAL A 115 2.77 -10.05 -11.96
CA VAL A 115 3.89 -10.50 -11.13
C VAL A 115 3.63 -11.90 -10.55
N ALA A 116 2.40 -12.16 -10.10
CA ALA A 116 2.00 -13.48 -9.63
C ALA A 116 2.15 -14.56 -10.71
N GLY A 117 1.70 -14.27 -11.93
CA GLY A 117 1.83 -15.16 -13.08
C GLY A 117 3.29 -15.42 -13.44
N GLU A 118 4.12 -14.36 -13.49
CA GLU A 118 5.55 -14.44 -13.77
C GLU A 118 6.32 -15.27 -12.73
N LEU A 119 5.91 -15.21 -11.46
CA LEU A 119 6.53 -15.95 -10.35
C LEU A 119 5.88 -17.32 -10.08
N GLY A 120 4.82 -17.70 -10.81
CA GLY A 120 4.08 -18.93 -10.57
C GLY A 120 3.41 -19.01 -9.19
N LEU A 121 3.01 -17.86 -8.63
CA LEU A 121 2.46 -17.76 -7.27
C LEU A 121 0.93 -17.81 -7.27
N SER A 122 0.37 -18.47 -6.25
CA SER A 122 -1.06 -18.44 -5.95
C SER A 122 -1.31 -17.89 -4.54
N PHE A 123 -2.38 -17.10 -4.42
CA PHE A 123 -2.82 -16.49 -3.17
C PHE A 123 -4.28 -16.03 -3.27
N LYS A 124 -4.87 -15.67 -2.14
CA LYS A 124 -6.16 -14.97 -2.10
C LYS A 124 -5.90 -13.46 -2.09
N LEU A 125 -6.55 -12.75 -2.99
CA LEU A 125 -6.51 -11.30 -3.09
C LEU A 125 -7.87 -10.72 -2.68
N ALA A 126 -7.85 -9.62 -1.94
CA ALA A 126 -9.01 -8.78 -1.69
C ALA A 126 -8.59 -7.33 -1.97
N THR A 127 -9.46 -6.58 -2.63
CA THR A 127 -9.30 -5.15 -2.89
C THR A 127 -10.37 -4.38 -2.11
N ILE A 128 -10.00 -3.20 -1.61
CA ILE A 128 -10.89 -2.33 -0.82
C ILE A 128 -10.85 -0.95 -1.46
N THR A 129 -12.01 -0.48 -1.94
CA THR A 129 -12.17 0.88 -2.47
C THR A 129 -12.68 1.81 -1.37
N ALA A 130 -12.24 3.07 -1.40
CA ALA A 130 -12.63 4.09 -0.43
C ALA A 130 -12.88 5.47 -1.09
N ASP A 131 -13.11 5.49 -2.40
CA ASP A 131 -13.33 6.71 -3.17
C ASP A 131 -14.53 7.51 -2.65
N VAL A 132 -14.35 8.82 -2.51
CA VAL A 132 -15.42 9.75 -2.16
C VAL A 132 -16.13 10.21 -3.44
N PRO A 133 -17.46 10.10 -3.55
CA PRO A 133 -18.19 10.54 -4.74
C PRO A 133 -17.97 12.03 -5.03
N GLN A 134 -17.67 12.39 -6.28
CA GLN A 134 -17.45 13.79 -6.67
C GLN A 134 -18.64 14.69 -6.34
N ALA A 135 -19.86 14.18 -6.51
CA ALA A 135 -21.08 14.93 -6.21
C ALA A 135 -21.17 15.30 -4.72
N LEU A 136 -20.75 14.39 -3.82
CA LEU A 136 -20.72 14.66 -2.38
C LEU A 136 -19.74 15.79 -2.05
N VAL A 137 -18.55 15.77 -2.65
CA VAL A 137 -17.54 16.82 -2.45
C VAL A 137 -18.04 18.17 -2.99
N ARG A 138 -18.68 18.19 -4.16
CA ARG A 138 -19.25 19.42 -4.76
C ARG A 138 -20.37 20.01 -3.90
N SER A 139 -21.28 19.18 -3.37
CA SER A 139 -22.33 19.64 -2.45
C SER A 139 -21.73 20.21 -1.18
N ALA A 140 -20.82 19.48 -0.53
CA ALA A 140 -20.16 19.94 0.69
C ALA A 140 -19.46 21.30 0.49
N ALA A 141 -18.88 21.54 -0.68
CA ALA A 141 -18.29 22.83 -1.02
C ALA A 141 -19.34 23.94 -1.17
N ALA A 142 -20.42 23.69 -1.93
CA ALA A 142 -21.50 24.65 -2.15
C ALA A 142 -22.26 25.01 -0.87
N ASP A 143 -22.42 24.03 0.02
CA ASP A 143 -23.15 24.15 1.29
C ASP A 143 -22.29 24.72 2.43
N GLY A 144 -21.01 25.03 2.17
CA GLY A 144 -20.10 25.57 3.19
C GLY A 144 -19.66 24.58 4.26
N HIS A 145 -19.74 23.27 4.00
CA HIS A 145 -19.33 22.21 4.93
C HIS A 145 -17.82 21.90 4.88
N LEU A 146 -17.06 22.50 3.95
CA LEU A 146 -15.61 22.33 3.86
C LEU A 146 -14.88 23.40 4.66
N ALA A 147 -13.90 22.97 5.47
CA ALA A 147 -12.98 23.86 6.17
C ALA A 147 -11.54 23.60 5.69
N SER A 148 -10.74 24.66 5.62
CA SER A 148 -9.30 24.52 5.37
C SER A 148 -8.65 23.75 6.53
N ILE A 149 -7.73 22.83 6.22
CA ILE A 149 -6.90 22.16 7.24
C ILE A 149 -6.03 23.15 8.02
N GLY A 150 -5.88 24.38 7.51
CA GLY A 150 -5.12 25.45 8.15
C GLY A 150 -3.60 25.30 7.97
N PRO A 151 -2.81 26.30 8.41
CA PRO A 151 -1.37 26.21 8.39
C PRO A 151 -0.88 25.17 9.40
N ILE A 152 -0.07 24.22 8.94
CA ILE A 152 0.66 23.29 9.81
C ILE A 152 1.96 23.98 10.23
N LYS A 153 2.05 24.38 11.51
CA LYS A 153 3.30 24.93 12.05
C LYS A 153 4.25 23.78 12.36
N ALA A 154 5.42 23.79 11.73
CA ALA A 154 6.51 22.91 12.14
C ALA A 154 7.07 23.46 13.46
N HIS A 155 6.85 22.74 14.56
CA HIS A 155 7.56 22.98 15.81
C HIS A 155 8.93 22.31 15.70
N ILE A 156 9.85 22.95 14.99
CA ILE A 156 11.27 22.61 15.06
C ILE A 156 11.80 23.51 16.17
N ASP A 157 12.06 22.93 17.34
CA ASP A 157 12.78 23.65 18.40
C ASP A 157 14.16 24.07 17.87
N ASP A 158 14.59 25.29 18.23
CA ASP A 158 15.88 25.91 17.86
C ASP A 158 17.10 25.14 18.43
#